data_AF-A0A7L4PP61-F1
#
_entry.id   AF-A0A7L4PP61-F1
#
_cell.length_a   1.000
_cell.length_b   1.000
_cell.length_c   1.000
_cell.angle_alpha   90.00
_cell.angle_beta   90.00
_cell.angle_gamma   90.00
#
_symmetry.space_group_name_H-M   'P 1'
#
loop_
_entity.id
_entity.type
_entity.pdbx_description
1 polymer ?
#
loop_
_entity_poly.entity_id
_entity_poly.type
_entity_poly.pdbx_seq_one_letter_code
_entity_poly.pdbx_strand_id
1 'polypeptide(L)'
;KGHPIPFGNLIEKPVYKNSILIGDAAGLVNSVTGEGIYYAQRSAEIVAEAILKDYTNQGKLDEEYSNNLNLFLLPELSNIKKKRNMYFKIFNNYYLAKIVTYFMFKNVKYV
;
A
#
# COMPACT_ATOMS: atom_id res chain seq x y z
N LYS A 1 -11.74 -6.45 20.73
CA LYS A 1 -10.57 -5.54 20.59
C LYS A 1 -10.11 -5.61 19.14
N GLY A 2 -9.89 -4.49 18.47
CA GLY A 2 -9.38 -4.45 17.08
C GLY A 2 -7.85 -4.46 17.01
N HIS A 3 -7.29 -4.72 15.83
CA HIS A 3 -5.85 -4.63 15.55
C HIS A 3 -5.56 -3.35 14.72
N PRO A 4 -4.43 -2.66 14.95
CA PRO A 4 -4.06 -1.49 14.13
C PRO A 4 -3.85 -1.88 12.67
N ILE A 5 -4.39 -1.08 11.76
CA ILE A 5 -4.18 -1.26 10.33
C ILE A 5 -2.91 -0.51 9.92
N PRO A 6 -1.98 -1.15 9.18
CA PRO A 6 -0.83 -0.51 8.56
C PRO A 6 -1.23 0.74 7.78
N PHE A 7 -0.86 1.90 8.30
CA PHE A 7 -1.23 3.18 7.71
C PHE A 7 -0.01 3.82 7.07
N GLY A 8 0.33 3.34 5.87
CA GLY A 8 1.36 3.87 4.96
C GLY A 8 2.82 3.67 5.39
N ASN A 9 3.06 2.63 6.18
CA ASN A 9 4.35 2.00 6.45
C ASN A 9 4.74 0.98 5.34
N LEU A 10 4.37 1.25 4.09
CA LEU A 10 4.72 0.43 2.94
C LEU A 10 6.23 0.20 2.86
N ILE A 11 6.65 -1.07 2.83
CA ILE A 11 8.04 -1.50 2.63
C ILE A 11 8.25 -1.75 1.14
N GLU A 12 9.05 -0.91 0.49
CA GLU A 12 9.29 -0.98 -0.97
C GLU A 12 10.13 -2.20 -1.38
N LYS A 13 11.01 -2.66 -0.49
CA LYS A 13 11.83 -3.87 -0.70
C LYS A 13 11.61 -4.88 0.45
N PRO A 14 10.51 -5.65 0.41
CA PRO A 14 10.13 -6.58 1.48
C PRO A 14 10.86 -7.94 1.41
N VAL A 15 12.10 -7.96 0.91
CA VAL A 15 12.93 -9.17 0.77
C VAL A 15 14.30 -8.93 1.36
N TYR A 16 14.76 -9.87 2.18
CA TYR A 16 16.13 -9.91 2.69
C TYR A 16 16.62 -11.35 2.82
N LYS A 17 17.62 -11.72 2.02
CA LYS A 17 18.16 -13.09 1.96
C LYS A 17 17.00 -14.09 1.74
N ASN A 18 16.82 -15.02 2.69
CA ASN A 18 15.84 -16.09 2.68
C ASN A 18 14.50 -15.69 3.33
N SER A 19 14.29 -14.41 3.62
CA SER A 19 13.12 -13.91 4.34
C SER A 19 12.33 -12.92 3.51
N ILE A 20 11.01 -13.11 3.47
CA ILE A 20 10.08 -12.31 2.68
C ILE A 20 8.92 -11.87 3.56
N LEU A 21 8.56 -10.59 3.44
CA LEU A 21 7.39 -10.02 4.10
C LEU A 21 6.25 -9.93 3.08
N ILE A 22 5.05 -10.29 3.54
CA ILE A 22 3.78 -10.20 2.79
C ILE A 22 2.71 -9.53 3.65
N GLY A 23 1.60 -9.12 3.02
CA GLY A 23 0.45 -8.51 3.69
C GLY A 23 0.83 -7.37 4.64
N ASP A 24 0.22 -7.37 5.83
CA ASP A 24 0.42 -6.35 6.85
C ASP A 24 1.88 -6.23 7.31
N ALA A 25 2.63 -7.34 7.33
CA ALA A 25 4.04 -7.35 7.71
C ALA A 25 4.91 -6.56 6.71
N ALA A 26 4.51 -6.51 5.44
CA ALA A 26 5.13 -5.67 4.41
C ALA A 26 4.48 -4.27 4.28
N GLY A 27 3.46 -3.97 5.08
CA GLY A 27 2.68 -2.74 4.97
C GLY A 27 1.87 -2.66 3.66
N LEU A 28 1.51 -3.81 3.07
CA LEU A 28 0.74 -3.90 1.83
C LEU A 28 -0.75 -3.72 2.14
N VAL A 29 -1.17 -2.47 2.34
CA VAL A 29 -2.56 -2.12 2.67
C VAL A 29 -2.96 -0.83 1.97
N ASN A 30 -4.21 -0.78 1.49
CA ASN A 30 -4.80 0.47 1.02
C ASN A 30 -5.04 1.41 2.21
N SER A 31 -4.12 2.35 2.42
CA SER A 31 -4.18 3.33 3.52
C SER A 31 -5.30 4.37 3.44
N VAL A 32 -6.22 4.29 2.46
CA VAL A 32 -7.42 5.14 2.41
C VAL A 32 -8.66 4.35 2.82
N THR A 33 -8.83 3.14 2.29
CA THR A 33 -10.01 2.30 2.57
C THR A 33 -9.82 1.37 3.77
N GLY A 34 -8.57 1.07 4.14
CA GLY A 34 -8.23 0.02 5.10
C GLY A 34 -8.25 -1.39 4.52
N GLU A 35 -8.37 -1.54 3.20
CA GLU A 35 -8.37 -2.86 2.55
C GLU A 35 -6.97 -3.50 2.64
N GLY A 36 -6.87 -4.62 3.37
CA GLY A 36 -5.64 -5.40 3.53
C GLY A 36 -5.77 -6.87 3.15
N ILE A 37 -6.99 -7.41 3.09
CA ILE A 37 -7.23 -8.84 2.80
C ILE A 37 -6.81 -9.16 1.37
N TYR A 38 -7.26 -8.36 0.40
CA TYR A 38 -6.85 -8.51 -1.00
C TYR A 38 -5.32 -8.50 -1.14
N TYR A 39 -4.64 -7.52 -0.55
CA TYR A 39 -3.20 -7.37 -0.68
C TYR A 39 -2.42 -8.46 0.05
N ALA A 40 -2.93 -8.96 1.19
CA ALA A 40 -2.35 -10.11 1.88
C ALA A 40 -2.43 -11.38 1.01
N GLN A 41 -3.59 -11.67 0.43
CA GLN A 41 -3.77 -12.82 -0.45
C GLN A 41 -2.94 -12.71 -1.73
N ARG A 42 -2.97 -11.55 -2.39
CA ARG A 42 -2.23 -11.33 -3.64
C ARG A 42 -0.72 -11.37 -3.44
N SER A 43 -0.20 -10.84 -2.34
CA SER A 43 1.23 -10.96 -2.03
C SER A 43 1.63 -12.39 -1.64
N ALA A 44 0.75 -13.16 -0.99
CA ALA A 44 0.95 -14.57 -0.72
C ALA A 44 1.05 -15.41 -2.00
N GLU A 45 0.18 -15.15 -2.97
CA GLU A 45 0.21 -15.79 -4.30
C GLU A 45 1.55 -15.50 -5.02
N ILE A 46 1.93 -14.23 -5.10
CA ILE A 46 3.17 -13.82 -5.79
C ILE A 46 4.41 -14.46 -5.14
N VAL A 47 4.49 -14.50 -3.79
CA VAL A 47 5.64 -15.11 -3.13
C VAL A 47 5.66 -16.64 -3.30
N ALA A 48 4.50 -17.29 -3.30
CA ALA A 48 4.41 -18.73 -3.52
C ALA A 48 4.91 -19.12 -4.92
N GLU A 49 4.53 -18.36 -5.95
CA GLU A 49 5.04 -18.55 -7.31
C GLU A 49 6.55 -18.31 -7.40
N ALA A 50 7.06 -17.27 -6.74
CA ALA A 50 8.49 -16.97 -6.71
C ALA A 50 9.30 -18.08 -6.02
N ILE A 51 8.79 -18.62 -4.89
CA ILE A 51 9.41 -19.75 -4.19
C ILE A 51 9.44 -20.99 -5.09
N LEU A 52 8.35 -21.27 -5.80
CA LEU A 52 8.28 -22.43 -6.70
C LEU A 52 9.29 -22.31 -7.84
N LYS A 53 9.39 -21.13 -8.48
CA LYS A 53 10.36 -20.88 -9.55
C LYS A 53 11.81 -20.98 -9.07
N ASP A 54 12.10 -20.49 -7.87
CA ASP A 54 13.42 -20.61 -7.26
C ASP A 54 13.77 -22.08 -6.99
N TYR A 55 12.83 -22.83 -6.42
CA TYR A 55 12.97 -24.26 -6.13
C TYR A 55 13.20 -25.11 -7.40
N THR A 56 12.54 -24.77 -8.52
CA THR A 56 12.72 -25.46 -9.80
C THR A 56 13.88 -24.93 -10.65
N ASN A 57 14.70 -24.00 -10.13
CA ASN A 57 15.77 -23.30 -10.85
C ASN A 57 15.30 -22.56 -12.12
N GLN A 58 14.05 -22.08 -12.13
CA GLN A 58 13.44 -21.34 -13.25
C GLN A 58 13.48 -19.81 -13.06
N GLY A 59 13.93 -19.35 -11.91
CA GLY A 59 14.07 -17.93 -11.56
C GLY A 59 14.77 -17.79 -10.22
N LYS A 60 14.93 -16.56 -9.74
CA LYS A 60 15.39 -16.29 -8.37
C LYS A 60 14.26 -15.70 -7.56
N LEU A 61 14.13 -16.16 -6.32
CA LEU A 61 13.07 -15.76 -5.40
C LEU A 61 12.94 -14.23 -5.24
N ASP A 62 14.06 -13.55 -5.03
CA ASP A 62 14.08 -12.10 -4.76
C ASP A 62 13.69 -11.27 -5.98
N GLU A 63 14.24 -11.60 -7.14
CA GLU A 63 13.95 -10.97 -8.42
C GLU A 63 12.48 -11.20 -8.80
N GLU A 64 12.00 -12.45 -8.74
CA GLU A 64 10.62 -12.81 -9.09
C GLU A 64 9.59 -12.12 -8.20
N TYR A 65 9.76 -12.19 -6.87
CA TYR A 65 8.82 -11.54 -5.96
C TYR A 65 8.86 -10.02 -6.13
N SER A 66 10.06 -9.41 -6.19
CA SER A 66 10.19 -7.95 -6.31
C SER A 66 9.62 -7.42 -7.63
N ASN A 67 9.85 -8.12 -8.75
CA ASN A 67 9.35 -7.72 -10.07
C ASN A 67 7.83 -7.79 -10.12
N ASN A 68 7.24 -8.90 -9.69
CA ASN A 68 5.79 -9.06 -9.68
C ASN A 68 5.11 -8.11 -8.68
N LEU A 69 5.73 -7.85 -7.52
CA LEU A 69 5.22 -6.86 -6.58
C LEU A 69 5.23 -5.44 -7.17
N ASN A 70 6.29 -5.07 -7.89
CA ASN A 70 6.39 -3.81 -8.63
C ASN A 70 5.42 -3.71 -9.80
N LEU A 71 5.05 -4.83 -10.40
CA LEU A 71 4.10 -4.86 -11.51
C LEU A 71 2.66 -4.73 -11.02
N PHE A 72 2.29 -5.47 -9.96
CA PHE A 72 0.90 -5.65 -9.57
C PHE A 72 0.44 -4.80 -8.38
N LEU A 73 1.30 -4.55 -7.38
CA LEU A 73 0.85 -3.96 -6.10
C LEU A 73 1.49 -2.60 -5.78
N LEU A 74 2.81 -2.44 -5.96
CA LEU A 74 3.51 -1.24 -5.52
C LEU A 74 3.09 0.05 -6.25
N PRO A 75 2.77 0.07 -7.55
CA PRO A 75 2.36 1.31 -8.22
C PRO A 75 1.09 1.89 -7.60
N GLU A 76 0.11 1.03 -7.34
CA GLU A 76 -1.15 1.40 -6.71
C GLU A 76 -0.93 1.87 -5.27
N LEU A 77 -0.29 1.04 -4.43
CA LEU A 77 -0.07 1.33 -3.02
C LEU A 77 0.79 2.57 -2.80
N SER A 78 1.79 2.79 -3.66
CA SER A 78 2.62 4.00 -3.64
C SER A 78 1.81 5.24 -4.00
N ASN A 79 0.93 5.16 -4.99
CA ASN A 79 0.04 6.26 -5.36
C ASN A 79 -0.95 6.58 -4.25
N ILE A 80 -1.51 5.56 -3.59
CA ILE A 80 -2.40 5.74 -2.43
C ILE A 80 -1.64 6.42 -1.29
N LYS A 81 -0.44 5.94 -0.94
CA LYS A 81 0.43 6.56 0.08
C LYS A 81 0.71 8.03 -0.22
N LYS A 82 1.02 8.38 -1.48
CA LYS A 82 1.23 9.76 -1.93
C LYS A 82 -0.04 10.62 -1.79
N LYS A 83 -1.19 10.14 -2.29
CA LYS A 83 -2.49 10.83 -2.18
C LYS A 83 -2.85 11.10 -0.72
N ARG A 84 -2.70 10.09 0.13
CA ARG A 84 -2.90 10.20 1.56
C ARG A 84 -1.96 11.23 2.19
N ASN A 85 -0.66 11.19 1.89
CA ASN A 85 0.29 12.18 2.41
C ASN A 85 -0.08 13.61 2.00
N MET A 86 -0.56 13.79 0.76
CA MET A 86 -1.05 15.08 0.28
C MET A 86 -2.29 15.53 1.07
N TYR A 87 -3.26 14.64 1.29
CA TYR A 87 -4.44 14.92 2.12
C TYR A 87 -4.02 15.39 3.52
N PHE A 88 -3.16 14.65 4.22
CA PHE A 88 -2.70 15.06 5.56
C PHE A 88 -1.95 16.38 5.55
N LYS A 89 -1.14 16.67 4.52
CA LYS A 89 -0.46 17.97 4.41
C LYS A 89 -1.45 19.13 4.26
N ILE A 90 -2.49 18.96 3.46
CA ILE A 90 -3.53 19.99 3.24
C ILE A 90 -4.31 20.21 4.53
N PHE A 91 -4.81 19.15 5.16
CA PHE A 91 -5.72 19.25 6.30
C PHE A 91 -5.03 19.49 7.65
N ASN A 92 -3.72 19.22 7.77
CA ASN A 92 -2.94 19.65 8.93
C ASN A 92 -2.56 21.14 8.91
N ASN A 93 -2.72 21.83 7.77
CA ASN A 93 -2.52 23.27 7.69
C ASN A 93 -3.88 23.99 7.75
N TYR A 94 -4.12 24.75 8.82
CA TYR A 94 -5.40 25.42 9.06
C TYR A 94 -5.87 26.29 7.88
N TYR A 95 -4.97 27.08 7.27
CA TYR A 95 -5.35 27.99 6.18
C TYR A 95 -5.68 27.22 4.90
N LEU A 96 -4.88 26.22 4.54
CA LEU A 96 -5.15 25.37 3.38
C LEU A 96 -6.44 24.58 3.58
N ALA A 97 -6.64 23.99 4.75
CA ALA A 97 -7.87 23.30 5.12
C ALA A 97 -9.08 24.24 4.96
N LYS A 98 -9.02 25.46 5.53
CA LYS A 98 -10.11 26.44 5.45
C LYS A 98 -10.46 26.81 4.01
N ILE A 99 -9.46 27.03 3.15
CA ILE A 99 -9.67 27.35 1.74
C ILE A 99 -10.31 26.16 1.01
N VAL A 100 -9.76 24.96 1.17
CA VAL A 100 -10.27 23.74 0.52
C VAL A 100 -11.69 23.44 0.97
N THR A 101 -11.96 23.47 2.27
CA THR A 101 -13.30 23.28 2.84
C THR A 101 -14.28 24.33 2.31
N TYR A 102 -13.90 25.61 2.24
CA TYR A 102 -14.75 26.64 1.64
C TYR A 102 -15.14 26.29 0.20
N PHE A 103 -14.19 25.92 -0.66
CA PHE A 103 -14.49 25.54 -2.04
C PHE A 103 -15.30 24.25 -2.17
N MET A 104 -15.09 23.28 -1.26
CA MET A 104 -15.85 22.03 -1.25
C MET A 104 -17.33 22.27 -0.89
N PHE A 105 -17.60 23.19 0.04
CA PHE A 105 -18.95 23.37 0.60
C PHE A 105 -19.67 24.65 0.13
N LYS A 106 -19.03 25.57 -0.61
CA LYS A 106 -19.65 26.85 -1.04
C LYS A 106 -20.95 26.69 -1.84
N ASN A 107 -21.13 25.57 -2.53
CA ASN A 107 -22.30 25.30 -3.37
C ASN A 107 -23.26 24.30 -2.72
N VAL A 108 -22.96 23.82 -1.51
CA VAL A 108 -23.84 22.90 -0.78
C VAL A 108 -24.93 23.72 -0.12
N LYS A 109 -26.15 23.64 -0.64
CA LYS A 109 -27.33 24.22 0.02
C LYS A 109 -27.65 23.35 1.23
N TYR A 110 -27.58 23.93 2.42
CA TYR A 110 -28.11 23.30 3.62
C TYR A 110 -29.65 23.31 3.50
N VAL A 111 -30.24 22.12 3.43
CA VAL A 111 -31.69 21.88 3.49
C VAL A 111 -32.13 21.84 4.94
#